data_AF-A0A6J4JPX5-F1
#
_entry.id   AF-A0A6J4JPX5-F1
#
_cell.length_a   1.000
_cell.length_b   1.000
_cell.length_c   1.000
_cell.angle_alpha   90.00
_cell.angle_beta   90.00
_cell.angle_gamma   90.00
#
_symmetry.space_group_name_H-M   'P 1'
#
loop_
_entity.id
_entity.type
_entity.pdbx_description
1 polymer ?
#
loop_
_entity_poly.entity_id
_entity_poly.type
_entity_poly.pdbx_seq_one_letter_code
_entity_poly.pdbx_strand_id
1 'polypeptide(L)'
;LTLRIKTGGDGAAASLEDQRDLAVSRLSESLEVRAVRQPGGDLLLVARGGVVLPLDPDRDALSTSGATVPPGGSFASGTLPGVSINGLDVTGQISGGRLGEYVALRDSTLPRYQAEADVLAATLAGRLDAQGLRLFTDADGTVPDPALPYAGGAQLGFAGRVRLNPAVEANPALLRDGTHAVAGSAGGPTAFAPNPTGGPAGFTALLDRVLDHGLGATAAAGAPWPATRTGGLGPDGTLASPFAAPPGLEAYAARVAAAQTGDRAAATEARAQAEGLRSVLEDKFGRRSGVDPDAEMAAMVALQNAYAANARVLGTVQAMWDSLLAAVR
;
A
#
# COMPACT_ATOMS: atom_id res chain seq x y z
N LEU A 1 26.34 4.79 -15.41
CA LEU A 1 26.30 6.18 -15.94
C LEU A 1 27.44 7.02 -15.38
N THR A 2 27.58 7.13 -14.05
CA THR A 2 28.69 7.83 -13.37
C THR A 2 30.08 7.47 -13.89
N LEU A 3 30.37 6.17 -14.04
CA LEU A 3 31.63 5.69 -14.60
C LEU A 3 31.87 6.19 -16.04
N ARG A 4 30.82 6.25 -16.87
CA ARG A 4 30.90 6.72 -18.26
C ARG A 4 31.08 8.24 -18.37
N ILE A 5 30.45 9.00 -17.46
CA ILE A 5 30.60 10.46 -17.36
C ILE A 5 32.07 10.81 -17.07
N LYS A 6 32.72 10.05 -16.18
CA LYS A 6 34.15 10.26 -15.84
C LYS A 6 35.12 9.93 -16.97
N THR A 7 34.71 9.10 -17.94
CA THR A 7 35.59 8.60 -19.02
C THR A 7 35.34 9.28 -20.38
N GLY A 8 34.36 10.17 -20.51
CA GLY A 8 33.94 10.77 -21.79
C GLY A 8 34.26 12.27 -21.92
N GLY A 9 34.75 12.69 -23.08
CA GLY A 9 35.04 14.10 -23.40
C GLY A 9 33.79 14.99 -23.55
N ASP A 10 34.01 16.31 -23.42
CA ASP A 10 33.05 17.37 -23.05
C ASP A 10 31.67 17.42 -23.78
N GLY A 11 31.49 16.73 -24.91
CA GLY A 11 30.20 16.65 -25.62
C GLY A 11 29.32 15.45 -25.24
N ALA A 12 29.89 14.35 -24.73
CA ALA A 12 29.13 13.16 -24.29
C ALA A 12 28.77 13.22 -22.80
N ALA A 13 29.49 14.04 -22.02
CA ALA A 13 29.28 14.16 -20.58
C ALA A 13 27.88 14.71 -20.25
N ALA A 14 27.46 15.83 -20.86
CA ALA A 14 26.17 16.46 -20.59
C ALA A 14 24.98 15.52 -20.85
N SER A 15 24.96 14.82 -21.99
CA SER A 15 23.89 13.85 -22.30
C SER A 15 23.87 12.65 -21.34
N LEU A 16 25.03 12.21 -20.83
CA LEU A 16 25.11 11.16 -19.81
C LEU A 16 24.69 11.66 -18.43
N GLU A 17 24.91 12.94 -18.11
CA GLU A 17 24.39 13.57 -16.90
C GLU A 17 22.86 13.66 -16.95
N ASP A 18 22.28 14.05 -18.08
CA ASP A 18 20.83 14.07 -18.28
C ASP A 18 20.22 12.67 -18.13
N GLN A 19 20.86 11.65 -18.73
CA GLN A 19 20.43 10.26 -18.56
C GLN A 19 20.51 9.79 -17.10
N ARG A 20 21.54 10.22 -16.36
CA ARG A 20 21.68 9.91 -14.93
C ARG A 20 20.56 10.57 -14.13
N ASP A 21 20.30 11.85 -14.36
CA ASP A 21 19.30 12.60 -13.61
C ASP A 21 17.89 12.08 -13.93
N LEU A 22 17.62 11.68 -15.18
CA LEU A 22 16.40 10.97 -15.57
C LEU A 22 16.26 9.61 -14.87
N ALA A 23 17.35 8.84 -14.75
CA ALA A 23 17.33 7.57 -14.04
C ALA A 23 17.07 7.75 -12.54
N VAL A 24 17.66 8.77 -11.92
CA VAL A 24 17.40 9.14 -10.52
C VAL A 24 15.95 9.57 -10.33
N SER A 25 15.39 10.34 -11.28
CA SER A 25 13.98 10.73 -11.27
C SER A 25 13.05 9.50 -11.29
N ARG A 26 13.27 8.56 -12.22
CA ARG A 26 12.49 7.31 -12.29
C ARG A 26 12.65 6.44 -11.04
N LEU A 27 13.85 6.38 -10.46
CA LEU A 27 14.08 5.68 -9.20
C LEU A 27 13.29 6.32 -8.07
N SER A 28 13.22 7.65 -8.02
CA SER A 28 12.50 8.42 -7.01
C SER A 28 10.98 8.17 -7.02
N GLU A 29 10.40 7.75 -8.15
CA GLU A 29 9.01 7.29 -8.21
C GLU A 29 8.79 5.95 -7.50
N SER A 30 9.83 5.11 -7.45
CA SER A 30 9.75 3.76 -6.87
C SER A 30 10.16 3.73 -5.41
N LEU A 31 11.16 4.52 -5.04
CA LEU A 31 11.72 4.61 -3.69
C LEU A 31 12.16 6.05 -3.42
N GLU A 32 11.86 6.57 -2.23
CA GLU A 32 12.31 7.90 -1.83
C GLU A 32 13.84 7.91 -1.66
N VAL A 33 14.55 8.59 -2.58
CA VAL A 33 16.02 8.66 -2.60
C VAL A 33 16.51 10.10 -2.65
N ARG A 34 17.62 10.36 -1.96
CA ARG A 34 18.39 11.59 -2.05
C ARG A 34 19.69 11.32 -2.78
N ALA A 35 19.90 12.04 -3.88
CA ALA A 35 21.17 12.07 -4.59
C ALA A 35 22.12 13.10 -3.99
N VAL A 36 23.33 12.68 -3.64
CA VAL A 36 24.42 13.55 -3.17
C VAL A 36 25.59 13.43 -4.14
N ARG A 37 25.96 14.54 -4.77
CA ARG A 37 27.15 14.60 -5.64
C ARG A 37 28.40 14.71 -4.77
N GLN A 38 29.37 13.84 -4.99
CA GLN A 38 30.65 13.82 -4.28
C GLN A 38 31.75 14.56 -5.07
N PRO A 39 32.80 15.07 -4.39
CA PRO A 39 33.99 15.59 -5.06
C PRO A 39 34.56 14.53 -6.02
N GLY A 40 34.77 14.89 -7.29
CA GLY A 40 35.21 13.94 -8.33
C GLY A 40 34.09 13.36 -9.21
N GLY A 41 32.84 13.81 -9.04
CA GLY A 41 31.73 13.52 -9.96
C GLY A 41 30.94 12.24 -9.64
N ASP A 42 31.25 11.58 -8.51
CA ASP A 42 30.48 10.43 -8.04
C ASP A 42 29.10 10.84 -7.51
N LEU A 43 28.17 9.89 -7.57
CA LEU A 43 26.82 10.03 -7.04
C LEU A 43 26.65 9.05 -5.89
N LEU A 44 26.24 9.56 -4.73
CA LEU A 44 25.79 8.73 -3.61
C LEU A 44 24.26 8.80 -3.56
N LEU A 45 23.60 7.66 -3.58
CA LEU A 45 22.15 7.58 -3.38
C LEU A 45 21.85 7.10 -1.96
N VAL A 46 21.12 7.92 -1.23
CA VAL A 46 20.70 7.63 0.15
C VAL A 46 19.18 7.53 0.17
N ALA A 47 18.66 6.34 0.43
CA ALA A 47 17.24 6.15 0.66
C ALA A 47 16.82 6.73 2.02
N ARG A 48 15.52 7.00 2.16
CA ARG A 48 14.96 7.39 3.46
C ARG A 48 15.26 6.31 4.52
N GLY A 49 15.58 6.73 5.74
CA GLY A 49 16.10 5.83 6.79
C GLY A 49 17.62 5.68 6.80
N GLY A 50 18.35 6.36 5.91
CA GLY A 50 19.83 6.42 5.93
C GLY A 50 20.52 5.28 5.19
N VAL A 51 19.76 4.45 4.50
CA VAL A 51 20.26 3.31 3.74
C VAL A 51 20.96 3.83 2.47
N VAL A 52 22.24 3.53 2.32
CA VAL A 52 23.00 3.86 1.11
C VAL A 52 22.72 2.78 0.06
N LEU A 53 22.20 3.18 -1.10
CA LEU A 53 21.95 2.25 -2.19
C LEU A 53 23.28 1.95 -2.91
N PRO A 54 23.68 0.68 -3.02
CA PRO A 54 24.83 0.32 -3.80
C PRO A 54 24.58 0.64 -5.28
N LEU A 55 25.53 1.35 -5.89
CA LEU A 55 25.52 1.66 -7.32
C LEU A 55 26.47 0.70 -8.04
N ASP A 56 26.09 -0.57 -8.11
CA ASP A 56 26.82 -1.62 -8.79
C ASP A 56 26.08 -1.98 -10.10
N PRO A 57 26.69 -1.79 -11.29
CA PRO A 57 26.03 -2.15 -12.55
C PRO A 57 25.83 -3.66 -12.73
N ASP A 58 26.52 -4.51 -11.97
CA ASP A 58 26.50 -5.97 -12.12
C ASP A 58 25.59 -6.67 -11.11
N ARG A 59 24.90 -5.92 -10.23
CA ARG A 59 24.07 -6.47 -9.16
C ARG A 59 22.83 -5.63 -8.89
N ASP A 60 21.75 -6.31 -8.54
CA ASP A 60 20.56 -5.66 -8.01
C ASP A 60 20.81 -5.14 -6.60
N ALA A 61 20.47 -3.88 -6.35
CA ALA A 61 20.63 -3.26 -5.03
C ALA A 61 19.64 -3.84 -4.01
N LEU A 62 18.41 -4.12 -4.44
CA LEU A 62 17.33 -4.64 -3.63
C LEU A 62 16.96 -6.05 -4.09
N SER A 63 16.68 -6.94 -3.16
CA SER A 63 16.15 -8.26 -3.45
C SER A 63 14.98 -8.62 -2.54
N THR A 64 14.08 -9.43 -3.08
CA THR A 64 12.99 -10.07 -2.36
C THR A 64 12.70 -11.43 -3.02
N SER A 65 11.86 -12.26 -2.43
CA SER A 65 11.44 -13.54 -3.02
C SER A 65 9.93 -13.60 -3.22
N GLY A 66 9.47 -14.53 -4.05
CA GLY A 66 8.05 -14.85 -4.13
C GLY A 66 7.58 -15.60 -2.87
N ALA A 67 6.32 -15.42 -2.50
CA ALA A 67 5.68 -16.19 -1.44
C ALA A 67 4.19 -16.39 -1.72
N THR A 68 3.64 -17.49 -1.21
CA THR A 68 2.19 -17.70 -1.12
C THR A 68 1.70 -17.02 0.16
N VAL A 69 0.63 -16.23 0.06
CA VAL A 69 0.05 -15.51 1.20
C VAL A 69 -1.11 -16.30 1.79
N PRO A 70 -0.92 -17.07 2.89
CA PRO A 70 -2.04 -17.65 3.61
C PRO A 70 -2.78 -16.57 4.42
N PRO A 71 -4.01 -16.82 4.91
CA PRO A 71 -4.75 -15.84 5.71
C PRO A 71 -4.04 -15.32 6.97
N GLY A 72 -3.05 -16.07 7.48
CA GLY A 72 -2.22 -15.68 8.63
C GLY A 72 -0.80 -15.26 8.24
N GLY A 73 -0.54 -15.15 6.94
CA GLY A 73 0.75 -14.75 6.42
C GLY A 73 1.03 -13.30 6.75
N SER A 74 2.21 -13.02 7.28
CA SER A 74 2.68 -11.66 7.54
C SER A 74 4.20 -11.61 7.47
N PHE A 75 4.73 -10.42 7.17
CA PHE A 75 6.16 -10.16 7.30
C PHE A 75 6.65 -10.37 8.74
N ALA A 76 5.90 -9.89 9.74
CA ALA A 76 6.23 -10.05 11.16
C ALA A 76 6.39 -11.51 11.60
N SER A 77 5.60 -12.43 11.04
CA SER A 77 5.71 -13.88 11.29
C SER A 77 6.82 -14.58 10.49
N GLY A 78 7.50 -13.87 9.58
CA GLY A 78 8.51 -14.43 8.68
C GLY A 78 7.95 -15.29 7.53
N THR A 79 6.63 -15.34 7.36
CA THR A 79 5.99 -16.09 6.27
C THR A 79 5.97 -15.32 4.95
N LEU A 80 5.99 -13.98 5.02
CA LEU A 80 6.17 -13.12 3.85
C LEU A 80 7.60 -12.57 3.81
N PRO A 81 8.25 -12.56 2.64
CA PRO A 81 9.64 -12.12 2.52
C PRO A 81 9.76 -10.62 2.65
N GLY A 82 10.85 -10.17 3.27
CA GLY A 82 11.22 -8.77 3.31
C GLY A 82 11.84 -8.26 1.99
N VAL A 83 12.24 -7.01 2.03
CA VAL A 83 13.15 -6.39 1.05
C VAL A 83 14.52 -6.32 1.69
N SER A 84 15.55 -6.83 1.01
CA SER A 84 16.91 -6.86 1.52
C SER A 84 17.91 -6.14 0.63
N ILE A 85 19.01 -5.65 1.21
CA ILE A 85 20.19 -5.14 0.51
C ILE A 85 21.39 -5.93 0.99
N ASN A 86 22.13 -6.56 0.07
CA ASN A 86 23.27 -7.42 0.40
C ASN A 86 22.95 -8.48 1.47
N GLY A 87 21.71 -8.99 1.49
CA GLY A 87 21.24 -9.99 2.46
C GLY A 87 20.80 -9.43 3.82
N LEU A 88 20.88 -8.12 4.04
CA LEU A 88 20.35 -7.45 5.24
C LEU A 88 18.94 -6.95 4.99
N ASP A 89 17.99 -7.30 5.85
CA ASP A 89 16.61 -6.82 5.76
C ASP A 89 16.55 -5.30 5.99
N VAL A 90 15.88 -4.61 5.06
CA VAL A 90 15.65 -3.17 5.09
C VAL A 90 14.16 -2.82 4.99
N THR A 91 13.27 -3.80 5.15
CA THR A 91 11.82 -3.63 4.94
C THR A 91 11.25 -2.45 5.72
N GLY A 92 11.63 -2.30 7.00
CA GLY A 92 11.15 -1.21 7.85
C GLY A 92 11.75 0.17 7.51
N GLN A 93 12.82 0.20 6.72
CA GLN A 93 13.50 1.41 6.26
C GLN A 93 12.98 1.85 4.88
N ILE A 94 12.36 0.95 4.12
CA ILE A 94 11.70 1.28 2.87
C ILE A 94 10.46 2.15 3.17
N SER A 95 10.55 3.42 2.79
CA SER A 95 9.47 4.38 2.94
C SER A 95 9.40 5.31 1.73
N GLY A 96 8.18 5.77 1.43
CA GLY A 96 7.91 6.60 0.27
C GLY A 96 8.05 5.86 -1.07
N GLY A 97 7.57 6.51 -2.13
CA GLY A 97 7.48 5.91 -3.46
C GLY A 97 6.58 4.67 -3.50
N ARG A 98 6.50 4.03 -4.66
CA ARG A 98 5.64 2.83 -4.84
C ARG A 98 6.02 1.67 -3.93
N LEU A 99 7.31 1.47 -3.64
CA LEU A 99 7.77 0.33 -2.85
C LEU A 99 7.36 0.46 -1.38
N GLY A 100 7.48 1.66 -0.80
CA GLY A 100 6.99 1.94 0.56
C GLY A 100 5.48 1.71 0.67
N GLU A 101 4.71 2.16 -0.32
CA GLU A 101 3.26 1.94 -0.35
C GLU A 101 2.89 0.46 -0.52
N TYR A 102 3.65 -0.32 -1.30
CA TYR A 102 3.43 -1.77 -1.38
C TYR A 102 3.70 -2.48 -0.05
N VAL A 103 4.74 -2.07 0.69
CA VAL A 103 4.99 -2.58 2.05
C VAL A 103 3.84 -2.21 2.99
N ALA A 104 3.36 -0.96 2.97
CA ALA A 104 2.23 -0.52 3.78
C ALA A 104 0.91 -1.24 3.44
N LEU A 105 0.66 -1.48 2.15
CA LEU A 105 -0.48 -2.27 1.70
C LEU A 105 -0.40 -3.71 2.21
N ARG A 106 0.76 -4.35 2.05
CA ARG A 106 1.00 -5.74 2.44
C ARG A 106 0.92 -5.94 3.95
N ASP A 107 1.52 -5.06 4.74
CA ASP A 107 1.76 -5.30 6.17
C ASP A 107 0.68 -4.68 7.06
N SER A 108 -0.13 -3.75 6.55
CA SER A 108 -1.16 -3.07 7.36
C SER A 108 -2.52 -2.98 6.68
N THR A 109 -2.59 -2.44 5.46
CA THR A 109 -3.88 -2.12 4.84
C THR A 109 -4.69 -3.36 4.47
N LEU A 110 -4.10 -4.27 3.69
CA LEU A 110 -4.78 -5.48 3.23
C LEU A 110 -5.04 -6.47 4.38
N PRO A 111 -4.11 -6.70 5.34
CA PRO A 111 -4.40 -7.52 6.50
C PRO A 111 -5.54 -6.96 7.37
N ARG A 112 -5.65 -5.63 7.51
CA ARG A 112 -6.79 -5.02 8.20
C ARG A 112 -8.10 -5.27 7.45
N TYR A 113 -8.14 -5.09 6.13
CA TYR A 113 -9.34 -5.35 5.33
C TYR A 113 -9.78 -6.82 5.42
N GLN A 114 -8.83 -7.75 5.38
CA GLN A 114 -9.11 -9.17 5.57
C GLN A 114 -9.72 -9.41 6.96
N ALA A 115 -9.11 -8.86 8.01
CA ALA A 115 -9.61 -8.99 9.37
C ALA A 115 -11.01 -8.37 9.56
N GLU A 116 -11.30 -7.23 8.92
CA GLU A 116 -12.63 -6.61 8.93
C GLU A 116 -13.70 -7.53 8.33
N ALA A 117 -13.39 -8.19 7.21
CA ALA A 117 -14.28 -9.17 6.57
C ALA A 117 -14.43 -10.46 7.39
N ASP A 118 -13.34 -10.98 7.93
CA ASP A 118 -13.31 -12.17 8.78
C ASP A 118 -14.14 -11.96 10.06
N VAL A 119 -13.97 -10.83 10.73
CA VAL A 119 -14.74 -10.46 11.92
C VAL A 119 -16.22 -10.30 11.58
N LEU A 120 -16.56 -9.67 10.45
CA LEU A 120 -17.95 -9.56 10.01
C LEU A 120 -18.57 -10.94 9.78
N ALA A 121 -17.89 -11.82 9.05
CA ALA A 121 -18.36 -13.17 8.74
C ALA A 121 -18.52 -14.03 10.01
N ALA A 122 -17.51 -14.03 10.89
CA ALA A 122 -17.54 -14.78 12.14
C ALA A 122 -18.62 -14.25 13.09
N THR A 123 -18.80 -12.93 13.17
CA THR A 123 -19.85 -12.34 14.01
C THR A 123 -21.24 -12.65 13.46
N LEU A 124 -21.44 -12.62 12.14
CA LEU A 124 -22.70 -13.04 11.52
C LEU A 124 -23.02 -14.51 11.84
N ALA A 125 -22.06 -15.40 11.57
CA ALA A 125 -22.22 -16.83 11.83
C ALA A 125 -22.49 -17.11 13.32
N GLY A 126 -21.70 -16.49 14.20
CA GLY A 126 -21.84 -16.60 15.65
C GLY A 126 -23.15 -16.06 16.19
N ARG A 127 -23.67 -14.95 15.66
CA ARG A 127 -24.97 -14.41 16.09
C ARG A 127 -26.13 -15.30 15.65
N LEU A 128 -26.10 -15.84 14.43
CA LEU A 128 -27.14 -16.78 14.00
C LEU A 128 -27.11 -18.08 14.82
N ASP A 129 -25.92 -18.64 15.05
CA ASP A 129 -25.72 -19.84 15.89
C ASP A 129 -26.21 -19.59 17.32
N ALA A 130 -25.87 -18.44 17.92
CA ALA A 130 -26.34 -18.05 19.25
C ALA A 130 -27.87 -17.86 19.33
N GLN A 131 -28.55 -17.60 18.21
CA GLN A 131 -30.01 -17.58 18.13
C GLN A 131 -30.62 -18.98 17.88
N GLY A 132 -29.81 -20.03 17.70
CA GLY A 132 -30.25 -21.41 17.48
C GLY A 132 -30.16 -21.87 16.02
N LEU A 133 -29.64 -21.02 15.13
CA LEU A 133 -29.49 -21.26 13.71
C LEU A 133 -28.01 -21.27 13.30
N ARG A 134 -27.37 -22.42 13.39
CA ARG A 134 -26.06 -22.69 12.79
C ARG A 134 -26.16 -22.72 11.27
N LEU A 135 -26.29 -21.54 10.66
CA LEU A 135 -26.43 -21.41 9.21
C LEU A 135 -25.10 -21.48 8.49
N PHE A 136 -24.09 -20.79 9.04
CA PHE A 136 -22.79 -20.63 8.42
C PHE A 136 -21.71 -21.29 9.25
N THR A 137 -20.89 -22.14 8.62
CA THR A 137 -19.79 -22.85 9.26
C THR A 137 -18.58 -22.89 8.34
N ASP A 138 -17.46 -23.44 8.82
CA ASP A 138 -16.31 -23.82 7.99
C ASP A 138 -16.40 -25.28 7.47
N ALA A 139 -15.28 -25.74 6.91
CA ALA A 139 -14.87 -27.12 6.59
C ALA A 139 -15.38 -28.23 7.51
N ASP A 140 -15.34 -27.94 8.80
CA ASP A 140 -15.47 -28.91 9.88
C ASP A 140 -16.81 -28.76 10.61
N GLY A 141 -17.67 -27.83 10.17
CA GLY A 141 -18.95 -27.55 10.80
C GLY A 141 -18.82 -26.61 12.01
N THR A 142 -17.70 -25.91 12.13
CA THR A 142 -17.38 -25.02 13.26
C THR A 142 -17.83 -23.59 12.96
N VAL A 143 -18.28 -22.91 14.01
CA VAL A 143 -18.54 -21.46 14.02
C VAL A 143 -17.48 -20.81 14.90
N PRO A 144 -16.64 -19.91 14.38
CA PRO A 144 -15.67 -19.20 15.21
C PRO A 144 -16.38 -18.33 16.25
N ASP A 145 -15.94 -18.41 17.50
CA ASP A 145 -16.43 -17.53 18.56
C ASP A 145 -15.89 -16.10 18.34
N PRO A 146 -16.76 -15.10 18.05
CA PRO A 146 -16.34 -13.72 17.85
C PRO A 146 -15.77 -13.07 19.12
N ALA A 147 -15.99 -13.62 20.32
CA ALA A 147 -15.45 -13.10 21.57
C ALA A 147 -13.95 -13.42 21.75
N LEU A 148 -13.44 -14.47 21.11
CA LEU A 148 -12.02 -14.87 21.19
C LEU A 148 -11.11 -13.94 20.39
N PRO A 149 -9.80 -13.83 20.73
CA PRO A 149 -8.85 -13.03 19.98
C PRO A 149 -8.83 -13.38 18.48
N TYR A 150 -8.64 -12.36 17.63
CA TYR A 150 -8.51 -12.55 16.19
C TYR A 150 -7.15 -13.19 15.83
N ALA A 151 -6.06 -12.61 16.34
CA ALA A 151 -4.71 -13.12 16.12
C ALA A 151 -4.57 -14.54 16.69
N GLY A 152 -4.12 -15.47 15.84
CA GLY A 152 -4.03 -16.90 16.17
C GLY A 152 -5.39 -17.60 16.41
N GLY A 153 -6.52 -16.92 16.23
CA GLY A 153 -7.86 -17.45 16.46
C GLY A 153 -8.52 -18.03 15.21
N ALA A 154 -9.63 -18.76 15.42
CA ALA A 154 -10.40 -19.40 14.33
C ALA A 154 -11.09 -18.41 13.37
N GLN A 155 -11.23 -17.14 13.78
CA GLN A 155 -11.77 -16.07 12.94
C GLN A 155 -10.87 -15.76 11.75
N LEU A 156 -9.55 -15.95 11.89
CA LEU A 156 -8.58 -15.62 10.86
C LEU A 156 -8.82 -16.43 9.58
N GLY A 157 -9.06 -15.72 8.49
CA GLY A 157 -9.43 -16.25 7.17
C GLY A 157 -10.83 -16.87 7.08
N PHE A 158 -11.68 -16.73 8.09
CA PHE A 158 -13.01 -17.35 8.10
C PHE A 158 -13.89 -16.83 6.96
N ALA A 159 -13.80 -15.56 6.56
CA ALA A 159 -14.58 -15.02 5.45
C ALA A 159 -14.28 -15.73 4.12
N GLY A 160 -13.06 -16.24 3.93
CA GLY A 160 -12.70 -17.04 2.76
C GLY A 160 -13.09 -18.52 2.84
N ARG A 161 -13.52 -19.00 4.02
CA ARG A 161 -13.86 -20.41 4.28
C ARG A 161 -15.32 -20.64 4.66
N VAL A 162 -16.05 -19.56 4.95
CA VAL A 162 -17.46 -19.63 5.36
C VAL A 162 -18.30 -20.23 4.26
N ARG A 163 -19.20 -21.15 4.65
CA ARG A 163 -20.13 -21.83 3.76
C ARG A 163 -21.42 -22.16 4.49
N LEU A 164 -22.44 -22.58 3.74
CA LEU A 164 -23.67 -23.11 4.31
C LEU A 164 -23.38 -24.39 5.11
N ASN A 165 -24.02 -24.51 6.28
CA ASN A 165 -23.95 -25.73 7.09
C ASN A 165 -24.55 -26.92 6.32
N PRO A 166 -23.80 -28.00 6.08
CA PRO A 166 -24.29 -29.17 5.33
C PRO A 166 -25.57 -29.79 5.92
N ALA A 167 -25.81 -29.67 7.22
CA ALA A 167 -27.06 -30.15 7.83
C ALA A 167 -28.28 -29.36 7.36
N VAL A 168 -28.14 -28.03 7.22
CA VAL A 168 -29.20 -27.15 6.70
C VAL A 168 -29.38 -27.35 5.20
N GLU A 169 -28.30 -27.60 4.46
CA GLU A 169 -28.37 -27.96 3.03
C GLU A 169 -29.13 -29.28 2.81
N ALA A 170 -28.84 -30.30 3.62
CA ALA A 170 -29.54 -31.59 3.54
C ALA A 170 -31.00 -31.53 4.03
N ASN A 171 -31.31 -30.60 4.94
CA ASN A 171 -32.67 -30.40 5.45
C ASN A 171 -33.01 -28.90 5.60
N PRO A 172 -33.54 -28.26 4.55
CA PRO A 172 -33.92 -26.85 4.58
C PRO A 172 -34.99 -26.50 5.62
N ALA A 173 -35.74 -27.49 6.15
CA ALA A 173 -36.70 -27.25 7.22
C ALA A 173 -36.03 -26.71 8.50
N LEU A 174 -34.72 -26.95 8.68
CA LEU A 174 -33.94 -26.39 9.79
C LEU A 174 -33.86 -24.85 9.80
N LEU A 175 -34.12 -24.18 8.67
CA LEU A 175 -34.27 -22.72 8.62
C LEU A 175 -35.49 -22.24 9.41
N ARG A 176 -36.53 -23.07 9.51
CA ARG A 176 -37.72 -22.82 10.33
C ARG A 176 -37.56 -23.45 11.71
N ASP A 177 -37.09 -24.70 11.75
CA ASP A 177 -37.14 -25.57 12.93
C ASP A 177 -36.04 -25.28 13.93
N GLY A 178 -34.88 -24.81 13.47
CA GLY A 178 -33.71 -24.56 14.31
C GLY A 178 -32.75 -25.74 14.30
N THR A 179 -31.47 -25.42 14.42
CA THR A 179 -30.39 -26.41 14.34
C THR A 179 -30.00 -26.98 15.70
N HIS A 180 -30.19 -26.22 16.78
CA HIS A 180 -29.94 -26.66 18.14
C HIS A 180 -30.71 -25.81 19.16
N ALA A 181 -30.85 -26.34 20.38
CA ALA A 181 -31.40 -25.58 21.49
C ALA A 181 -30.42 -24.51 21.98
N VAL A 182 -30.97 -23.43 22.53
CA VAL A 182 -30.20 -22.37 23.18
C VAL A 182 -30.58 -22.34 24.65
N ALA A 183 -29.57 -22.46 25.52
CA ALA A 183 -29.73 -22.15 26.92
C ALA A 183 -29.74 -20.62 27.08
N GLY A 184 -30.79 -20.07 27.69
CA GLY A 184 -30.85 -18.63 27.94
C GLY A 184 -29.74 -18.18 28.89
N SER A 185 -29.21 -16.98 28.68
CA SER A 185 -28.18 -16.39 29.52
C SER A 185 -28.47 -14.93 29.88
N ALA A 186 -27.98 -14.49 31.04
CA ALA A 186 -28.09 -13.09 31.44
C ALA A 186 -27.26 -12.21 30.49
N GLY A 187 -27.91 -11.23 29.85
CA GLY A 187 -27.26 -10.35 28.87
C GLY A 187 -27.01 -10.99 27.51
N GLY A 188 -27.51 -12.20 27.26
CA GLY A 188 -27.41 -12.89 25.97
C GLY A 188 -28.79 -13.26 25.39
N PRO A 189 -28.80 -14.15 24.39
CA PRO A 189 -30.05 -14.63 23.81
C PRO A 189 -30.94 -15.35 24.83
N THR A 190 -32.26 -15.25 24.66
CA THR A 190 -33.23 -16.01 25.49
C THR A 190 -33.17 -17.50 25.19
N ALA A 191 -33.75 -18.34 26.06
CA ALA A 191 -33.82 -19.78 25.81
C ALA A 191 -34.66 -20.10 24.57
N PHE A 192 -34.23 -21.08 23.79
CA PHE A 192 -34.92 -21.52 22.57
C PHE A 192 -34.89 -23.05 22.46
N ALA A 193 -36.02 -23.64 22.06
CA ALA A 193 -36.14 -25.05 21.74
C ALA A 193 -36.51 -25.21 20.25
N PRO A 194 -35.78 -26.03 19.49
CA PRO A 194 -36.12 -26.31 18.09
C PRO A 194 -37.50 -26.95 17.95
N ASN A 195 -38.11 -26.78 16.77
CA ASN A 195 -39.33 -27.48 16.42
C ASN A 195 -39.05 -29.00 16.37
N PRO A 196 -39.69 -29.82 17.23
CA PRO A 196 -39.42 -31.26 17.24
C PRO A 196 -39.95 -31.92 15.95
N THR A 197 -39.47 -33.13 15.66
CA THR A 197 -40.02 -33.95 14.58
C THR A 197 -41.53 -34.13 14.75
N GLY A 198 -42.31 -33.78 13.72
CA GLY A 198 -43.78 -33.81 13.78
C GLY A 198 -44.41 -32.64 14.54
N GLY A 199 -43.62 -31.62 14.91
CA GLY A 199 -44.11 -30.39 15.51
C GLY A 199 -44.91 -29.51 14.52
N PRO A 200 -45.41 -28.35 14.98
CA PRO A 200 -46.30 -27.51 14.19
C PRO A 200 -45.69 -27.08 12.85
N ALA A 201 -46.47 -27.17 11.78
CA ALA A 201 -46.02 -26.72 10.46
C ALA A 201 -45.81 -25.19 10.39
N GLY A 202 -46.55 -24.43 11.20
CA GLY A 202 -46.46 -22.97 11.31
C GLY A 202 -45.53 -22.47 12.42
N PHE A 203 -44.47 -23.21 12.76
CA PHE A 203 -43.51 -22.77 13.77
C PHE A 203 -42.70 -21.56 13.28
N THR A 204 -42.88 -20.38 13.88
CA THR A 204 -42.17 -19.14 13.50
C THR A 204 -41.09 -18.72 14.48
N ALA A 205 -40.99 -19.36 15.65
CA ALA A 205 -40.20 -18.87 16.77
C ALA A 205 -38.73 -18.62 16.44
N LEU A 206 -38.10 -19.47 15.62
CA LEU A 206 -36.72 -19.23 15.17
C LEU A 206 -36.63 -18.06 14.19
N LEU A 207 -37.54 -18.00 13.22
CA LEU A 207 -37.54 -16.95 12.20
C LEU A 207 -37.72 -15.58 12.84
N ASP A 208 -38.70 -15.43 13.73
CA ASP A 208 -38.95 -14.18 14.46
C ASP A 208 -37.72 -13.78 15.27
N ARG A 209 -37.15 -14.74 16.01
CA ARG A 209 -35.93 -14.54 16.82
C ARG A 209 -34.71 -14.10 16.00
N VAL A 210 -34.48 -14.73 14.84
CA VAL A 210 -33.36 -14.37 13.94
C VAL A 210 -33.59 -13.02 13.29
N LEU A 211 -34.82 -12.71 12.87
CA LEU A 211 -35.16 -11.41 12.27
C LEU A 211 -35.05 -10.27 13.29
N ASP A 212 -35.50 -10.48 14.53
CA ASP A 212 -35.47 -9.47 15.58
C ASP A 212 -34.06 -9.23 16.13
N HIS A 213 -33.23 -10.29 16.26
CA HIS A 213 -31.98 -10.24 17.01
C HIS A 213 -30.73 -10.64 16.24
N GLY A 214 -30.83 -11.30 15.08
CA GLY A 214 -29.66 -11.81 14.35
C GLY A 214 -28.75 -10.71 13.79
N LEU A 215 -29.35 -9.70 13.15
CA LEU A 215 -28.62 -8.62 12.47
C LEU A 215 -28.55 -7.31 13.29
N GLY A 216 -29.50 -7.13 14.21
CA GLY A 216 -29.68 -5.92 14.99
C GLY A 216 -28.66 -5.71 16.11
N ALA A 217 -28.95 -4.75 16.98
CA ALA A 217 -28.06 -4.35 18.08
C ALA A 217 -28.15 -5.27 19.32
N THR A 218 -29.21 -6.07 19.44
CA THR A 218 -29.53 -6.81 20.66
C THR A 218 -29.66 -8.30 20.41
N ALA A 219 -29.19 -9.11 21.36
CA ALA A 219 -29.36 -10.56 21.38
C ALA A 219 -30.72 -10.99 21.93
N ALA A 220 -31.34 -10.13 22.73
CA ALA A 220 -32.71 -10.22 23.26
C ALA A 220 -33.17 -8.82 23.71
N ALA A 221 -34.45 -8.64 24.03
CA ALA A 221 -34.97 -7.37 24.55
C ALA A 221 -34.15 -6.87 25.76
N GLY A 222 -33.54 -5.69 25.64
CA GLY A 222 -32.69 -5.09 26.68
C GLY A 222 -31.29 -5.70 26.83
N ALA A 223 -30.91 -6.69 26.01
CA ALA A 223 -29.62 -7.35 26.05
C ALA A 223 -28.81 -7.04 24.77
N PRO A 224 -27.88 -6.07 24.79
CA PRO A 224 -27.07 -5.75 23.62
C PRO A 224 -26.12 -6.89 23.26
N TRP A 225 -25.85 -7.08 21.97
CA TRP A 225 -24.74 -7.94 21.56
C TRP A 225 -23.41 -7.38 22.07
N PRO A 226 -22.41 -8.25 22.33
CA PRO A 226 -21.03 -7.80 22.49
C PRO A 226 -20.59 -6.95 21.29
N ALA A 227 -19.78 -5.93 21.57
CA ALA A 227 -19.24 -5.06 20.53
C ALA A 227 -18.43 -5.88 19.52
N THR A 228 -18.69 -5.67 18.23
CA THR A 228 -17.91 -6.28 17.16
C THR A 228 -16.47 -5.78 17.25
N ARG A 229 -15.49 -6.68 17.14
CA ARG A 229 -14.07 -6.35 17.31
C ARG A 229 -13.61 -5.34 16.26
N THR A 230 -12.97 -4.26 16.71
CA THR A 230 -12.31 -3.27 15.83
C THR A 230 -10.82 -3.08 16.16
N GLY A 231 -10.29 -3.76 17.16
CA GLY A 231 -8.86 -3.73 17.54
C GLY A 231 -8.33 -5.13 17.82
N GLY A 232 -7.02 -5.27 17.93
CA GLY A 232 -6.41 -6.60 18.03
C GLY A 232 -6.50 -7.38 16.72
N LEU A 233 -6.56 -6.68 15.59
CA LEU A 233 -6.72 -7.22 14.25
C LEU A 233 -5.37 -7.56 13.63
N GLY A 234 -5.41 -8.27 12.50
CA GLY A 234 -4.22 -8.70 11.78
C GLY A 234 -3.59 -9.97 12.37
N PRO A 235 -2.66 -10.60 11.66
CA PRO A 235 -2.04 -11.86 12.09
C PRO A 235 -1.29 -11.77 13.43
N ASP A 236 -0.78 -10.57 13.77
CA ASP A 236 -0.01 -10.26 14.98
C ASP A 236 -0.82 -9.51 16.05
N GLY A 237 -2.07 -9.16 15.76
CA GLY A 237 -2.96 -8.45 16.68
C GLY A 237 -2.63 -6.97 16.87
N THR A 238 -1.80 -6.36 16.02
CA THR A 238 -1.37 -4.96 16.19
C THR A 238 -2.28 -3.96 15.46
N LEU A 239 -3.14 -4.44 14.55
CA LEU A 239 -3.96 -3.58 13.70
C LEU A 239 -5.29 -3.23 14.38
N ALA A 240 -5.87 -2.12 13.93
CA ALA A 240 -7.19 -1.67 14.34
C ALA A 240 -7.91 -0.98 13.18
N SER A 241 -9.23 -1.12 13.15
CA SER A 241 -10.10 -0.34 12.26
C SER A 241 -10.18 1.12 12.74
N PRO A 242 -10.26 2.09 11.82
CA PRO A 242 -10.25 3.52 12.14
C PRO A 242 -11.61 4.03 12.67
N PHE A 243 -12.38 3.17 13.33
CA PHE A 243 -13.71 3.49 13.85
C PHE A 243 -14.00 2.68 15.13
N ALA A 244 -14.86 3.24 15.97
CA ALA A 244 -15.42 2.52 17.10
C ALA A 244 -16.47 1.50 16.63
N ALA A 245 -16.57 0.38 17.34
CA ALA A 245 -17.54 -0.67 17.06
C ALA A 245 -18.98 -0.13 17.10
N PRO A 246 -19.72 -0.08 15.97
CA PRO A 246 -21.10 0.34 15.96
C PRO A 246 -22.03 -0.77 16.46
N PRO A 247 -23.25 -0.42 16.92
CA PRO A 247 -24.26 -1.42 17.25
C PRO A 247 -24.80 -2.07 15.97
N GLY A 248 -24.81 -3.41 15.95
CA GLY A 248 -25.36 -4.18 14.83
C GLY A 248 -24.39 -4.42 13.67
N LEU A 249 -24.71 -5.40 12.83
CA LEU A 249 -23.84 -5.84 11.74
C LEU A 249 -23.92 -4.93 10.50
N GLU A 250 -25.10 -4.39 10.20
CA GLU A 250 -25.28 -3.46 9.09
C GLU A 250 -24.45 -2.18 9.28
N ALA A 251 -24.52 -1.60 10.48
CA ALA A 251 -23.73 -0.41 10.81
C ALA A 251 -22.22 -0.71 10.79
N TYR A 252 -21.80 -1.92 11.20
CA TYR A 252 -20.40 -2.35 11.08
C TYR A 252 -19.96 -2.42 9.62
N ALA A 253 -20.74 -3.07 8.75
CA ALA A 253 -20.44 -3.14 7.32
C ALA A 253 -20.37 -1.75 6.69
N ALA A 254 -21.27 -0.83 7.08
CA ALA A 254 -21.24 0.56 6.61
C ALA A 254 -19.96 1.30 7.09
N ARG A 255 -19.50 1.08 8.32
CA ARG A 255 -18.25 1.65 8.85
C ARG A 255 -17.03 1.11 8.13
N VAL A 256 -16.98 -0.20 7.85
CA VAL A 256 -15.93 -0.83 7.04
C VAL A 256 -15.89 -0.21 5.65
N ALA A 257 -17.02 -0.16 4.94
CA ALA A 257 -17.09 0.43 3.61
C ALA A 257 -16.67 1.91 3.59
N ALA A 258 -17.09 2.69 4.59
CA ALA A 258 -16.69 4.08 4.74
C ALA A 258 -15.18 4.23 5.00
N ALA A 259 -14.61 3.38 5.86
CA ALA A 259 -13.17 3.38 6.15
C ALA A 259 -12.35 3.08 4.89
N GLN A 260 -12.66 2.00 4.19
CA GLN A 260 -11.95 1.60 2.97
C GLN A 260 -12.08 2.64 1.84
N THR A 261 -13.25 3.29 1.75
CA THR A 261 -13.45 4.41 0.82
C THR A 261 -12.61 5.61 1.22
N GLY A 262 -12.49 5.89 2.52
CA GLY A 262 -11.63 6.93 3.07
C GLY A 262 -10.15 6.68 2.78
N ASP A 263 -9.69 5.45 2.93
CA ASP A 263 -8.31 5.05 2.60
C ASP A 263 -8.02 5.26 1.11
N ARG A 264 -8.95 4.87 0.23
CA ARG A 264 -8.84 5.11 -1.22
C ARG A 264 -8.83 6.60 -1.56
N ALA A 265 -9.68 7.39 -0.91
CA ALA A 265 -9.74 8.83 -1.13
C ALA A 265 -8.43 9.50 -0.70
N ALA A 266 -7.89 9.13 0.47
CA ALA A 266 -6.59 9.61 0.96
C ALA A 266 -5.45 9.24 -0.01
N ALA A 267 -5.43 8.01 -0.52
CA ALA A 267 -4.44 7.58 -1.51
C ALA A 267 -4.56 8.35 -2.84
N THR A 268 -5.79 8.65 -3.27
CA THR A 268 -6.04 9.42 -4.50
C THR A 268 -5.57 10.87 -4.34
N GLU A 269 -5.84 11.48 -3.20
CA GLU A 269 -5.39 12.83 -2.87
C GLU A 269 -3.85 12.89 -2.76
N ALA A 270 -3.23 11.93 -2.07
CA ALA A 270 -1.78 11.85 -1.97
C ALA A 270 -1.11 11.72 -3.35
N ARG A 271 -1.70 10.94 -4.25
CA ARG A 271 -1.25 10.84 -5.64
C ARG A 271 -1.36 12.17 -6.38
N ALA A 272 -2.49 12.86 -6.27
CA ALA A 272 -2.70 14.17 -6.92
C ALA A 272 -1.68 15.21 -6.45
N GLN A 273 -1.39 15.24 -5.14
CA GLN A 273 -0.36 16.10 -4.56
C GLN A 273 1.05 15.76 -5.08
N ALA A 274 1.39 14.47 -5.17
CA ALA A 274 2.66 14.02 -5.71
C ALA A 274 2.82 14.37 -7.21
N GLU A 275 1.78 14.18 -8.01
CA GLU A 275 1.77 14.55 -9.43
C GLU A 275 1.90 16.07 -9.62
N GLY A 276 1.20 16.87 -8.82
CA GLY A 276 1.33 18.33 -8.83
C GLY A 276 2.72 18.81 -8.45
N LEU A 277 3.32 18.25 -7.39
CA LEU A 277 4.70 18.56 -7.00
C LEU A 277 5.70 18.18 -8.10
N ARG A 278 5.54 16.99 -8.70
CA ARG A 278 6.39 16.53 -9.81
C ARG A 278 6.34 17.53 -10.97
N SER A 279 5.15 17.94 -11.39
CA SER A 279 5.00 18.93 -12.47
C SER A 279 5.73 20.25 -12.17
N VAL A 280 5.60 20.78 -10.95
CA VAL A 280 6.32 22.01 -10.55
C VAL A 280 7.84 21.81 -10.54
N LEU A 281 8.33 20.63 -10.14
CA LEU A 281 9.76 20.32 -10.14
C LEU A 281 10.30 20.13 -11.56
N GLU A 282 9.54 19.50 -12.46
CA GLU A 282 9.87 19.36 -13.88
C GLU A 282 9.96 20.73 -14.56
N ASP A 283 9.02 21.64 -14.29
CA ASP A 283 9.06 23.01 -14.79
C ASP A 283 10.31 23.77 -14.29
N LYS A 284 10.62 23.64 -12.99
CA LYS A 284 11.82 24.26 -12.40
C LYS A 284 13.11 23.67 -12.97
N PHE A 285 13.13 22.36 -13.20
CA PHE A 285 14.27 21.69 -13.83
C PHE A 285 14.44 22.17 -15.26
N GLY A 286 13.39 22.16 -16.08
CA GLY A 286 13.42 22.65 -17.47
C GLY A 286 13.87 24.10 -17.60
N ARG A 287 13.50 24.98 -16.66
CA ARG A 287 13.99 26.37 -16.64
C ARG A 287 15.48 26.50 -16.29
N ARG A 288 16.06 25.53 -15.56
CA ARG A 288 17.45 25.59 -15.09
C ARG A 288 18.41 24.80 -15.97
N SER A 289 17.99 23.65 -16.49
CA SER A 289 18.77 22.80 -17.40
C SER A 289 18.53 23.14 -18.87
N GLY A 290 17.44 23.83 -19.18
CA GLY A 290 17.16 24.32 -20.52
C GLY A 290 18.24 25.30 -20.96
N VAL A 291 18.88 24.99 -22.09
CA VAL A 291 19.70 25.93 -22.83
C VAL A 291 18.78 27.01 -23.36
N ASP A 292 18.87 28.23 -22.82
CA ASP A 292 18.11 29.36 -23.34
C ASP A 292 18.67 29.72 -24.72
N PRO A 293 17.94 29.43 -25.83
CA PRO A 293 18.46 29.62 -27.18
C PRO A 293 18.72 31.09 -27.47
N ASP A 294 18.02 32.02 -26.80
CA ASP A 294 18.24 33.45 -26.95
C ASP A 294 19.54 33.87 -26.25
N ALA A 295 19.83 33.29 -25.07
CA ALA A 295 21.10 33.50 -24.37
C ALA A 295 22.29 32.88 -25.12
N GLU A 296 22.15 31.66 -25.64
CA GLU A 296 23.19 31.03 -26.48
C GLU A 296 23.39 31.78 -27.80
N MET A 297 22.31 32.28 -28.42
CA MET A 297 22.43 33.08 -29.64
C MET A 297 23.13 34.42 -29.35
N ALA A 298 22.81 35.08 -28.23
CA ALA A 298 23.52 36.27 -27.79
C ALA A 298 25.01 35.98 -27.49
N ALA A 299 25.31 34.86 -26.84
CA ALA A 299 26.68 34.42 -26.56
C ALA A 299 27.45 34.11 -27.86
N MET A 300 26.81 33.43 -28.82
CA MET A 300 27.37 33.14 -30.14
C MET A 300 27.63 34.41 -30.94
N VAL A 301 26.72 35.39 -30.93
CA VAL A 301 26.93 36.70 -31.57
C VAL A 301 28.09 37.45 -30.91
N ALA A 302 28.20 37.41 -29.58
CA ALA A 302 29.33 37.99 -28.86
C ALA A 302 30.66 37.31 -29.23
N LEU A 303 30.66 35.98 -29.33
CA LEU A 303 31.83 35.20 -29.74
C LEU A 303 32.24 35.54 -31.18
N GLN A 304 31.27 35.60 -32.10
CA GLN A 304 31.49 35.97 -33.50
C GLN A 304 32.07 37.38 -33.63
N ASN A 305 31.56 38.34 -32.86
CA ASN A 305 32.08 39.71 -32.83
C ASN A 305 33.51 39.75 -32.28
N ALA A 306 33.81 39.00 -31.22
CA ALA A 306 35.16 38.90 -30.66
C ALA A 306 36.16 38.26 -31.63
N TYR A 307 35.76 37.19 -32.34
CA TYR A 307 36.57 36.57 -33.39
C TYR A 307 36.78 37.49 -34.60
N ALA A 308 35.75 38.18 -35.05
CA ALA A 308 35.87 39.16 -36.13
C ALA A 308 36.78 40.34 -35.75
N ALA A 309 36.70 40.82 -34.50
CA ALA A 309 37.60 41.84 -33.96
C ALA A 309 39.06 41.33 -33.91
N ASN A 310 39.29 40.13 -33.38
CA ASN A 310 40.62 39.52 -33.35
C ASN A 310 41.19 39.27 -34.75
N ALA A 311 40.37 38.87 -35.71
CA ALA A 311 40.79 38.71 -37.11
C ALA A 311 41.19 40.05 -37.75
N ARG A 312 40.49 41.14 -37.44
CA ARG A 312 40.89 42.50 -37.87
C ARG A 312 42.22 42.93 -37.24
N VAL A 313 42.42 42.68 -35.95
CA VAL A 313 43.69 42.96 -35.27
C VAL A 313 44.84 42.18 -35.92
N LEU A 314 44.66 40.87 -36.18
CA LEU A 314 45.65 40.05 -36.88
C LEU A 314 45.93 40.56 -38.30
N GLY A 315 44.90 40.96 -39.04
CA GLY A 315 45.05 41.56 -40.37
C GLY A 315 45.82 42.90 -40.34
N THR A 316 45.56 43.75 -39.34
CA THR A 316 46.34 44.98 -39.16
C THR A 316 47.79 44.71 -38.77
N VAL A 317 48.05 43.71 -37.93
CA VAL A 317 49.41 43.30 -37.58
C VAL A 317 50.16 42.74 -38.78
N GLN A 318 49.51 41.95 -39.63
CA GLN A 318 50.08 41.48 -40.90
C GLN A 318 50.42 42.64 -41.83
N ALA A 319 49.51 43.60 -42.01
CA ALA A 319 49.77 44.78 -42.83
C ALA A 319 50.94 45.63 -42.27
N MET A 320 51.07 45.75 -40.95
CA MET A 320 52.21 46.42 -40.33
C MET A 320 53.52 45.64 -40.52
N TRP A 321 53.48 44.32 -40.44
CA TRP A 321 54.63 43.44 -40.72
C TRP A 321 55.07 43.52 -42.19
N ASP A 322 54.12 43.52 -43.12
CA ASP A 322 54.39 43.66 -44.56
C ASP A 322 54.98 45.05 -44.87
N SER A 323 54.44 46.12 -44.25
CA SER A 323 54.99 47.47 -44.38
C SER A 323 56.40 47.58 -43.79
N LEU A 324 56.68 46.90 -42.67
CA LEU A 324 58.01 46.84 -42.08
C LEU A 324 59.00 46.12 -43.00
N LEU A 325 58.61 44.96 -43.55
CA LEU A 325 59.44 44.19 -44.49
C LEU A 325 59.68 44.94 -45.80
N ALA A 326 58.70 45.70 -46.29
CA ALA A 326 58.85 46.54 -47.47
C ALA A 326 59.80 47.73 -47.24
N ALA A 327 59.89 48.27 -46.03
CA ALA A 327 60.79 49.36 -45.68
C ALA A 327 62.25 48.93 -45.46
N VAL A 328 62.51 47.62 -45.35
CA VAL A 328 63.84 47.02 -45.12
C VAL A 328 64.48 46.48 -46.41
N ARG A 329 63.79 46.58 -47.56
CA ARG A 329 64.35 46.35 -48.91
C ARG A 329 64.76 47.66 -49.55
#